data_AF-A0A926HE07-F1
#
_entry.id   AF-A0A926HE07-F1
#
_cell.length_a   1.000
_cell.length_b   1.000
_cell.length_c   1.000
_cell.angle_alpha   90.00
_cell.angle_beta   90.00
_cell.angle_gamma   90.00
#
_symmetry.space_group_name_H-M   'P 1'
#
loop_
_entity.id
_entity.type
_entity.pdbx_description
1 polymer ?
#
loop_
_entity_poly.entity_id
_entity_poly.type
_entity_poly.pdbx_seq_one_letter_code
_entity_poly.pdbx_strand_id
1 'polypeptide(L)'
;MKTQVFVLVPYSLGPSALVELADALIMRHQMLDEDRSVGRFDYLVGSSGCFDDPIAEGRLPARVRRSLHHRVCEMERLPIEFVPGALITPDGLWHDLDNDGRLVNGDGQANPNALTRWEARYRELITQHPYCWVLEYRAHS
;
A
#
# COMPACT_ATOMS: atom_id res chain seq x y z
N MET A 1 -16.06 1.33 1.32
CA MET A 1 -15.22 0.99 2.51
C MET A 1 -13.82 1.51 2.23
N LYS A 2 -13.08 2.06 3.21
CA LYS A 2 -11.71 2.55 2.95
C LYS A 2 -10.69 1.44 3.20
N THR A 3 -10.05 0.93 2.16
CA THR A 3 -8.97 -0.06 2.22
C THR A 3 -7.63 0.65 2.39
N GLN A 4 -6.82 0.22 3.36
CA GLN A 4 -5.45 0.69 3.48
C GLN A 4 -4.59 0.00 2.42
N VAL A 5 -3.85 0.79 1.64
CA VAL A 5 -3.00 0.30 0.56
C VAL A 5 -1.57 0.71 0.84
N PHE A 6 -0.66 -0.25 0.83
CA PHE A 6 0.77 0.05 0.79
C PHE A 6 1.26 0.01 -0.65
N VAL A 7 2.09 0.98 -1.03
CA VAL A 7 2.72 1.05 -2.35
C VAL A 7 4.22 0.97 -2.17
N LEU A 8 4.84 0.00 -2.85
CA LEU A 8 6.27 -0.22 -2.80
C LEU A 8 6.97 0.57 -3.91
N VAL A 9 7.87 1.45 -3.52
CA VAL A 9 8.67 2.26 -4.44
C VAL A 9 10.15 1.94 -4.26
N PRO A 10 10.88 1.48 -5.28
CA PRO A 10 12.30 1.14 -5.14
C PRO A 10 13.16 2.30 -4.65
N TYR A 11 14.13 2.02 -3.77
CA TYR A 11 15.09 3.02 -3.28
C TYR A 11 15.91 3.68 -4.40
N SER A 12 16.10 2.99 -5.53
CA SER A 12 16.89 3.46 -6.67
C SER A 12 16.36 4.74 -7.34
N LEU A 13 15.06 5.06 -7.18
CA LEU A 13 14.48 6.30 -7.73
C LEU A 13 14.80 7.55 -6.90
N GLY A 14 15.26 7.36 -5.67
CA GLY A 14 15.56 8.43 -4.74
C GLY A 14 14.32 9.17 -4.19
N PRO A 15 14.47 9.95 -3.11
CA PRO A 15 13.34 10.52 -2.38
C PRO A 15 12.47 11.53 -3.16
N SER A 16 13.01 12.13 -4.23
CA SER A 16 12.32 13.20 -4.97
C SER A 16 11.29 12.67 -5.97
N ALA A 17 11.45 11.43 -6.44
CA ALA A 17 10.56 10.78 -7.42
C ALA A 17 9.53 9.83 -6.76
N LEU A 18 9.53 9.73 -5.43
CA LEU A 18 8.70 8.82 -4.65
C LEU A 18 7.21 8.95 -4.96
N VAL A 19 6.70 10.18 -4.85
CA VAL A 19 5.27 10.48 -5.04
C VAL A 19 4.88 10.26 -6.49
N GLU A 20 5.70 10.72 -7.44
CA GLU A 20 5.41 10.59 -8.87
C GLU A 20 5.26 9.12 -9.29
N LEU A 21 6.18 8.25 -8.85
CA LEU A 21 6.07 6.83 -9.17
C LEU A 21 4.90 6.18 -8.43
N ALA A 22 4.72 6.45 -7.15
CA ALA A 22 3.61 5.88 -6.40
C ALA A 22 2.26 6.26 -7.03
N ASP A 23 2.10 7.52 -7.41
CA ASP A 23 0.90 8.01 -8.11
C ASP A 23 0.74 7.33 -9.47
N ALA A 24 1.82 7.13 -10.23
CA ALA A 24 1.76 6.41 -11.51
C ALA A 24 1.37 4.92 -11.36
N LEU A 25 1.83 4.26 -10.28
CA LEU A 25 1.45 2.89 -9.96
C LEU A 25 -0.03 2.80 -9.57
N ILE A 26 -0.48 3.75 -8.75
CA ILE A 26 -1.88 3.86 -8.30
C ILE A 26 -2.83 4.17 -9.45
N MET A 27 -2.45 5.06 -10.38
CA MET A 27 -3.28 5.49 -11.51
C MET A 27 -3.72 4.33 -12.41
N ARG A 28 -2.95 3.23 -12.46
CA ARG A 28 -3.32 2.01 -13.20
C ARG A 28 -4.58 1.33 -12.66
N HIS A 29 -4.95 1.63 -11.42
CA HIS A 29 -6.04 1.01 -10.68
C HIS A 29 -7.17 2.01 -10.34
N GLN A 30 -7.09 3.24 -10.88
CA GLN A 30 -8.11 4.27 -10.69
C GLN A 30 -9.36 4.03 -11.53
N MET A 31 -10.52 4.49 -11.02
CA MET A 31 -11.74 4.59 -11.80
C MET A 31 -11.62 5.66 -12.89
N LEU A 32 -11.41 5.24 -14.13
CA LEU A 32 -11.74 6.10 -15.28
C LEU A 32 -13.24 5.92 -15.59
N ASP A 33 -13.98 7.02 -15.75
CA ASP A 33 -15.46 7.08 -15.78
C ASP A 33 -16.18 6.04 -16.67
N GLU A 34 -15.51 5.41 -17.64
CA GLU A 34 -16.14 4.59 -18.68
C GLU A 34 -16.16 3.06 -18.47
N ASP A 35 -15.31 2.46 -17.62
CA ASP A 35 -15.00 1.01 -17.71
C ASP A 35 -15.35 0.16 -16.45
N ARG A 36 -16.58 0.25 -15.93
CA ARG A 36 -17.02 -0.22 -14.59
C ARG A 36 -16.85 -1.73 -14.23
N SER A 37 -16.13 -2.54 -15.01
CA SER A 37 -16.13 -4.01 -14.88
C SER A 37 -14.95 -4.63 -14.13
N VAL A 38 -13.92 -3.87 -13.75
CA VAL A 38 -12.76 -4.38 -12.99
C VAL A 38 -12.53 -3.48 -11.78
N GLY A 39 -12.24 -4.04 -10.61
CA GLY A 39 -12.11 -3.33 -9.32
C GLY A 39 -11.30 -2.02 -9.40
N ARG A 40 -11.81 -1.00 -8.71
CA ARG A 40 -11.77 0.38 -9.20
C ARG A 40 -11.85 1.30 -8.00
N PHE A 41 -10.76 2.00 -7.69
CA PHE A 41 -10.65 2.74 -6.43
C PHE A 41 -10.37 4.23 -6.63
N ASP A 42 -11.02 5.07 -5.82
CA ASP A 42 -10.62 6.45 -5.55
C ASP A 42 -9.53 6.45 -4.47
N TYR A 43 -8.40 7.10 -4.72
CA TYR A 43 -7.31 7.16 -3.75
C TYR A 43 -7.33 8.48 -3.00
N LEU A 44 -7.54 8.40 -1.69
CA LEU A 44 -7.47 9.52 -0.77
C LEU A 44 -6.18 9.44 0.04
N VAL A 45 -5.48 10.57 0.17
CA VAL A 45 -4.50 10.74 1.24
C VAL A 45 -5.30 10.92 2.53
N GLY A 46 -5.26 9.93 3.43
CA GLY A 46 -6.05 9.95 4.67
C GLY A 46 -5.71 11.12 5.61
N SER A 47 -6.46 11.26 6.70
CA SER A 47 -6.21 12.29 7.72
C SER A 47 -5.08 11.97 8.71
N SER A 48 -4.72 10.69 8.85
CA SER A 48 -3.62 10.21 9.72
C SER A 48 -2.84 9.09 9.03
N GLY A 49 -1.52 9.12 9.17
CA GLY A 49 -0.63 8.09 8.65
C GLY A 49 -0.35 6.99 9.68
N CYS A 50 0.04 5.79 9.26
CA CYS A 50 0.33 4.67 10.16
C CYS A 50 1.78 4.62 10.66
N PHE A 51 2.74 5.25 9.98
CA PHE A 51 4.16 5.11 10.28
C PHE A 51 4.66 6.18 11.24
N ASP A 52 5.61 5.81 12.12
CA ASP A 52 6.41 6.73 12.92
C ASP A 52 7.88 6.54 12.57
N ASP A 53 8.30 7.08 11.42
CA ASP A 53 9.66 6.95 10.87
C ASP A 53 10.28 8.32 10.57
N PRO A 54 10.78 9.03 11.60
CA PRO A 54 11.37 10.36 11.42
C PRO A 54 12.66 10.33 10.57
N ILE A 55 13.29 9.17 10.40
CA ILE A 55 14.51 9.02 9.59
C ILE A 55 14.14 9.01 8.11
N ALA A 56 13.15 8.19 7.72
CA ALA A 56 12.61 8.19 6.36
C ALA A 56 12.09 9.58 5.97
N GLU A 57 11.31 10.22 6.86
CA GLU A 57 10.81 11.58 6.63
C GLU A 57 11.92 12.61 6.49
N GLY A 58 12.98 12.50 7.30
CA GLY A 58 14.15 13.37 7.25
C GLY A 58 14.86 13.36 5.90
N ARG A 59 14.80 12.24 5.17
CA ARG A 59 15.38 12.07 3.82
C ARG A 59 14.52 12.66 2.71
N LEU A 60 13.24 12.93 2.98
CA LEU A 60 12.33 13.52 2.00
C LEU A 60 12.61 15.02 1.81
N PRO A 61 12.48 15.54 0.57
CA PRO A 61 12.39 16.97 0.32
C PRO A 61 11.25 17.60 1.12
N ALA A 62 11.40 18.84 1.58
CA ALA A 62 10.40 19.50 2.44
C ALA A 62 8.97 19.52 1.84
N ARG A 63 8.86 19.68 0.52
CA ARG A 63 7.59 19.64 -0.21
C ARG A 63 6.90 18.28 -0.11
N VAL A 64 7.67 17.19 -0.17
CA VAL A 64 7.18 15.81 -0.13
C VAL A 64 6.94 15.35 1.30
N ARG A 65 7.78 15.78 2.25
CA ARG A 65 7.64 15.46 3.67
C ARG A 65 6.27 15.84 4.21
N ARG A 66 5.75 17.02 3.85
CA ARG A 66 4.43 17.48 4.33
C ARG A 66 3.29 16.59 3.83
N SER A 67 3.36 16.08 2.60
CA SER A 67 2.33 15.19 2.04
C SER A 67 2.44 13.75 2.53
N LEU A 68 3.65 13.30 2.84
CA LEU A 68 3.92 11.93 3.28
C LEU A 68 4.19 11.79 4.79
N HIS A 69 3.91 12.82 5.57
CA HIS A 69 4.10 12.78 7.02
C HIS A 69 3.28 11.64 7.63
N HIS A 70 3.94 10.78 8.40
CA HIS A 70 3.45 9.51 8.94
C HIS A 70 2.98 8.48 7.89
N ARG A 71 3.25 8.71 6.60
CA ARG A 71 2.77 7.90 5.47
C ARG A 71 3.89 7.28 4.65
N VAL A 72 5.13 7.48 5.05
CA VAL A 72 6.28 6.82 4.45
C VAL A 72 7.07 6.10 5.54
N CYS A 73 7.58 4.92 5.21
CA CYS A 73 8.66 4.31 5.96
C CYS A 73 9.63 3.62 5.02
N GLU A 74 10.83 3.34 5.51
CA GLU A 74 11.74 2.41 4.86
C GLU A 74 11.30 0.97 5.14
N MET A 75 11.45 0.06 4.17
CA MET A 75 11.09 -1.36 4.35
C MET A 75 11.77 -1.99 5.57
N GLU A 76 13.02 -1.62 5.85
CA GLU A 76 13.77 -2.12 7.02
C GLU A 76 13.18 -1.67 8.37
N ARG A 77 12.32 -0.65 8.36
CA ARG A 77 11.69 -0.02 9.52
C ARG A 77 10.19 -0.30 9.61
N LEU A 78 9.66 -1.02 8.64
CA LEU A 78 8.25 -1.40 8.59
C LEU A 78 7.93 -2.29 9.80
N PRO A 79 7.00 -1.89 10.68
CA PRO A 79 6.61 -2.71 11.82
C PRO A 79 6.02 -4.06 11.37
N ILE A 80 6.40 -5.15 12.03
CA ILE A 80 6.02 -6.52 11.65
C ILE A 80 4.52 -6.78 11.80
N GLU A 81 3.87 -6.02 12.68
CA GLU A 81 2.45 -6.04 12.96
C GLU A 81 1.60 -5.34 11.88
N PHE A 82 2.22 -4.55 11.00
CA PHE A 82 1.48 -3.80 9.99
C PHE A 82 1.24 -4.64 8.74
N VAL A 83 -0.03 -4.98 8.56
CA VAL A 83 -0.54 -5.67 7.37
C VAL A 83 -1.62 -4.80 6.75
N PRO A 84 -1.41 -4.26 5.53
CA PRO A 84 -2.40 -3.44 4.86
C PRO A 84 -3.54 -4.31 4.34
N GLY A 85 -4.64 -3.69 3.90
CA GLY A 85 -5.69 -4.41 3.18
C GLY A 85 -5.29 -4.78 1.74
N ALA A 86 -4.34 -4.03 1.16
CA ALA A 86 -3.76 -4.30 -0.15
C ALA A 86 -2.32 -3.79 -0.25
N LEU A 87 -1.57 -4.34 -1.20
CA LEU A 87 -0.20 -4.01 -1.54
C LEU A 87 -0.09 -3.81 -3.06
N ILE A 88 0.56 -2.73 -3.49
CA ILE A 88 1.00 -2.55 -4.87
C ILE A 88 2.52 -2.75 -4.91
N THR A 89 2.97 -3.75 -5.66
CA THR A 89 4.41 -4.04 -5.85
C THR A 89 5.05 -3.10 -6.86
N PRO A 90 6.39 -3.02 -6.94
CA PRO A 90 7.08 -2.07 -7.82
C PRO A 90 6.81 -2.24 -9.33
N ASP A 91 6.41 -3.43 -9.77
CA ASP A 91 5.96 -3.71 -11.14
C ASP A 91 4.52 -3.21 -11.41
N GLY A 92 3.81 -2.81 -10.36
CA GLY A 92 2.47 -2.24 -10.39
C GLY A 92 1.35 -3.26 -10.26
N LEU A 93 1.66 -4.50 -9.87
CA LEU A 93 0.63 -5.50 -9.58
C LEU A 93 -0.08 -5.20 -8.26
N TRP A 94 -1.39 -5.36 -8.26
CA TRP A 94 -2.25 -5.23 -7.08
C TRP A 94 -2.40 -6.58 -6.39
N HIS A 95 -2.12 -6.61 -5.09
CA HIS A 95 -2.28 -7.75 -4.23
C HIS A 95 -3.18 -7.37 -3.07
N ASP A 96 -4.25 -8.13 -2.85
CA ASP A 96 -5.14 -7.93 -1.72
C ASP A 96 -5.68 -9.26 -1.22
N LEU A 97 -6.58 -9.14 -0.25
CA LEU A 97 -7.25 -10.28 0.33
C LEU A 97 -8.06 -11.07 -0.72
N ASP A 98 -8.64 -10.42 -1.73
CA ASP A 98 -9.44 -11.09 -2.76
C ASP A 98 -8.60 -12.00 -3.68
N ASN A 99 -7.33 -11.67 -3.92
CA ASN A 99 -6.38 -12.56 -4.61
C ASN A 99 -6.15 -13.89 -3.86
N ASP A 100 -6.26 -13.87 -2.52
CA ASP A 100 -6.01 -15.01 -1.64
C ASP A 100 -7.29 -15.57 -0.97
N GLY A 101 -8.46 -15.01 -1.31
CA GLY A 101 -9.81 -15.46 -0.94
C GLY A 101 -10.70 -14.34 -0.38
N ARG A 102 -11.98 -14.33 -0.76
CA ARG A 102 -12.93 -13.29 -0.32
C ARG A 102 -13.29 -13.41 1.16
N LEU A 103 -13.47 -12.27 1.85
CA LEU A 103 -14.26 -12.24 3.08
C LEU A 103 -15.71 -12.54 2.70
N VAL A 104 -16.20 -13.70 3.10
CA VAL A 104 -17.62 -14.03 2.95
C VAL A 104 -18.33 -13.38 4.14
N ASN A 105 -19.33 -12.54 3.87
CA ASN A 105 -20.17 -11.95 4.91
C ASN A 105 -20.82 -13.08 5.74
N GLY A 106 -20.26 -13.33 6.92
CA GLY A 106 -20.65 -14.40 7.83
C GLY A 106 -19.48 -14.76 8.75
N ASP A 107 -19.74 -14.88 10.05
CA ASP A 107 -18.76 -15.13 11.12
C ASP A 107 -18.14 -16.55 11.09
N GLY A 108 -18.10 -17.19 9.92
CA GLY A 108 -17.52 -18.52 9.73
C GLY A 108 -15.98 -18.50 9.73
N GLN A 109 -15.39 -19.66 10.04
CA GLN A 109 -13.93 -19.91 10.03
C GLN A 109 -13.24 -19.61 8.68
N ALA A 110 -13.98 -19.29 7.61
CA ALA A 110 -13.44 -18.91 6.31
C ALA A 110 -12.71 -17.55 6.34
N ASN A 111 -13.14 -16.60 7.18
CA ASN A 111 -12.57 -15.25 7.24
C ASN A 111 -11.19 -15.18 7.92
N PRO A 112 -10.92 -15.89 9.04
CA PRO A 112 -9.58 -15.99 9.60
C PRO A 112 -8.55 -16.62 8.67
N ASN A 113 -8.94 -17.68 7.94
CA ASN A 113 -8.03 -18.38 7.03
C ASN A 113 -7.63 -17.51 5.83
N ALA A 114 -8.56 -16.71 5.27
CA ALA A 114 -8.24 -15.76 4.20
C ALA A 114 -7.29 -14.67 4.69
N LEU A 115 -7.53 -14.12 5.89
CA LEU A 115 -6.63 -13.16 6.51
C LEU A 115 -5.24 -13.75 6.76
N THR A 116 -5.14 -14.94 7.33
CA THR A 116 -3.85 -15.62 7.56
C THR A 116 -3.09 -15.88 6.25
N ARG A 117 -3.79 -16.26 5.17
CA ARG A 117 -3.16 -16.43 3.85
C ARG A 117 -2.66 -15.09 3.32
N TRP A 118 -3.47 -14.04 3.40
CA TRP A 118 -3.05 -12.70 3.01
C TRP A 118 -1.84 -12.20 3.82
N GLU A 119 -1.85 -12.34 5.14
CA GLU A 119 -0.72 -11.97 6.00
C GLU A 119 0.56 -12.71 5.61
N ALA A 120 0.46 -14.02 5.34
CA ALA A 120 1.60 -14.82 4.89
C ALA A 120 2.11 -14.37 3.50
N ARG A 121 1.20 -14.16 2.55
CA ARG A 121 1.53 -13.72 1.20
C ARG A 121 2.14 -12.32 1.18
N TYR A 122 1.55 -11.39 1.94
CA TYR A 122 2.10 -10.05 2.14
C TYR A 122 3.53 -10.10 2.67
N ARG A 123 3.81 -10.92 3.70
CA ARG A 123 5.16 -11.10 4.25
C ARG A 123 6.14 -11.66 3.22
N GLU A 124 5.71 -12.61 2.40
CA GLU A 124 6.51 -13.13 1.28
C GLU A 124 6.85 -12.01 0.27
N LEU A 125 5.85 -11.22 -0.13
CA LEU A 125 6.01 -10.13 -1.11
C LEU A 125 6.98 -9.05 -0.60
N ILE A 126 6.83 -8.57 0.63
CA ILE A 126 7.76 -7.56 1.17
C ILE A 126 9.18 -8.09 1.30
N THR A 127 9.36 -9.39 1.54
CA THR A 127 10.68 -10.06 1.59
C THR A 127 11.34 -10.13 0.22
N GLN A 128 10.55 -10.23 -0.86
CA GLN A 128 11.02 -10.16 -2.25
C GLN A 128 11.40 -8.73 -2.67
N HIS A 129 10.96 -7.72 -1.92
CA HIS A 129 11.20 -6.30 -2.20
C HIS A 129 11.88 -5.57 -1.03
N PRO A 130 13.06 -6.03 -0.55
CA PRO A 130 13.68 -5.50 0.66
C PRO A 130 14.20 -4.05 0.52
N TYR A 131 14.36 -3.57 -0.71
CA TYR A 131 14.93 -2.26 -1.03
C TYR A 131 13.87 -1.28 -1.55
N CYS A 132 12.77 -1.15 -0.81
CA CYS A 132 11.66 -0.26 -1.16
C CYS A 132 11.29 0.71 -0.04
N TRP A 133 10.86 1.90 -0.42
CA TRP A 133 10.02 2.74 0.40
C TRP A 133 8.62 2.14 0.43
N VAL A 134 7.95 2.25 1.58
CA VAL A 134 6.55 1.87 1.73
C VAL A 134 5.74 3.14 1.93
N LEU A 135 4.81 3.40 1.02
CA LEU A 135 3.91 4.55 1.10
C LEU A 135 2.49 4.10 1.42
N GLU A 136 1.84 4.78 2.36
CA GLU A 136 0.46 4.50 2.76
C GLU A 136 -0.55 5.39 2.02
N TYR A 137 -1.47 4.73 1.33
CA TYR A 137 -2.65 5.33 0.70
C TYR A 137 -3.95 4.73 1.25
N ARG A 138 -5.07 5.40 1.01
CA ARG A 138 -6.42 4.88 1.29
C ARG A 138 -7.21 4.78 -0.01
N ALA A 139 -7.58 3.57 -0.39
CA ALA A 139 -8.45 3.29 -1.52
C ALA A 139 -9.91 3.27 -1.05
N HIS A 140 -10.80 3.90 -1.81
CA HIS A 140 -12.25 3.87 -1.60
C HIS A 140 -12.90 3.27 -2.86
N SER A 141 -13.64 2.18 -2.71
CA SER A 141 -14.47 1.59 -3.76
C SER A 141 -15.90 2.12 -3.77
#